data_AF-A0ABD2S0M2-F1
#
_entry.id   AF-A0ABD2S0M2-F1
#
_cell.length_a   1.000
_cell.length_b   1.000
_cell.length_c   1.000
_cell.angle_alpha   90.00
_cell.angle_beta   90.00
_cell.angle_gamma   90.00
#
_symmetry.space_group_name_H-M   'P 1'
#
loop_
_entity.id
_entity.type
_entity.pdbx_description
1 polymer ?
#
loop_
_entity_poly.entity_id
_entity_poly.type
_entity_poly.pdbx_seq_one_letter_code
_entity_poly.pdbx_strand_id
1 'polypeptide(L)'
;MSNRLLANCPKFEALISSWQKGDTMPFIYDTVWDLIKLEDYLTEREDIDSSRIGITGESLGGMHAWFAAFANTRYSIVVPIIGVQGFRWAIEHDRWQARVDSIKDVFEEACSI
;
A
#
# COMPACT_ATOMS: atom_id res chain seq x y z
N MET A 1 -28.20 0.88 12.50
CA MET A 1 -27.44 -0.11 13.30
C MET A 1 -25.97 0.17 13.06
N SER A 2 -25.24 0.50 14.12
CA SER A 2 -23.94 1.20 14.09
C SER A 2 -22.79 0.29 13.65
N ASN A 3 -21.99 0.76 12.68
CA ASN A 3 -20.75 0.17 12.11
C ASN A 3 -19.60 -0.08 13.12
N ARG A 4 -19.87 -0.13 14.44
CA ARG A 4 -18.85 -0.23 15.49
C ARG A 4 -18.02 -1.53 15.50
N LEU A 5 -18.35 -2.51 14.67
CA LEU A 5 -17.56 -3.76 14.58
C LEU A 5 -16.34 -3.65 13.66
N LEU A 6 -16.26 -2.65 12.77
CA LEU A 6 -15.05 -2.39 11.96
C LEU A 6 -14.06 -1.43 12.64
N ALA A 7 -14.55 -0.64 13.62
CA ALA A 7 -13.77 0.38 14.33
C ALA A 7 -12.62 -0.16 15.21
N ASN A 8 -12.52 -1.48 15.39
CA ASN A 8 -11.47 -2.13 16.20
C ASN A 8 -10.43 -2.88 15.35
N CYS A 9 -10.33 -2.62 14.04
CA CYS A 9 -9.26 -3.20 13.24
C CYS A 9 -7.96 -2.40 13.49
N PRO A 10 -6.88 -3.05 14.00
CA PRO A 10 -5.62 -2.35 14.31
C PRO A 10 -5.04 -1.58 13.11
N LYS A 11 -5.34 -2.02 11.89
CA LYS A 11 -4.90 -1.36 10.66
C LYS A 11 -5.52 0.03 10.47
N PHE A 12 -6.81 0.20 10.76
CA PHE A 12 -7.47 1.50 10.62
C PHE A 12 -7.05 2.46 11.74
N GLU A 13 -6.87 1.96 12.96
CA GLU A 13 -6.31 2.73 14.07
C GLU A 13 -4.90 3.25 13.74
N ALA A 14 -4.04 2.41 13.16
CA ALA A 14 -2.70 2.83 12.73
C ALA A 14 -2.76 3.93 11.66
N LEU A 15 -3.67 3.81 10.67
CA LEU A 15 -3.85 4.83 9.65
C LEU A 15 -4.37 6.15 10.20
N ILE A 16 -5.34 6.11 11.11
CA ILE A 16 -5.88 7.29 11.80
C ILE A 16 -4.80 7.95 12.68
N SER A 17 -4.08 7.16 13.48
CA SER A 17 -2.98 7.67 14.30
C SER A 17 -1.87 8.30 13.46
N SER A 18 -1.50 7.65 12.34
CA SER A 18 -0.51 8.19 11.39
C SER A 18 -0.97 9.51 10.78
N TRP A 19 -2.25 9.62 10.36
CA TRP A 19 -2.82 10.88 9.89
C TRP A 19 -2.73 11.99 10.93
N GLN A 20 -3.08 11.70 12.19
CA GLN A 20 -3.08 12.68 13.29
C GLN A 20 -1.68 13.12 13.72
N LYS A 21 -0.71 12.20 13.76
CA LYS A 21 0.64 12.44 14.30
C LYS A 21 1.70 12.73 13.24
N GLY A 22 1.54 12.17 12.04
CA GLY A 22 2.52 12.26 10.95
C GLY A 22 3.85 11.56 11.24
N ASP A 23 3.90 10.62 12.19
CA ASP A 23 5.12 9.96 12.68
C ASP A 23 5.41 8.60 12.03
N THR A 24 4.42 8.03 11.33
CA THR A 24 4.44 6.72 10.69
C THR A 24 3.75 6.81 9.34
N MET A 25 4.02 5.88 8.43
CA MET A 25 3.42 5.88 7.08
C MET A 25 2.90 4.47 6.72
N PRO A 26 1.94 3.93 7.50
CA PRO A 26 1.38 2.61 7.28
C PRO A 26 0.66 2.56 5.94
N PHE A 27 0.26 1.36 5.53
CA PHE A 27 -0.47 1.06 4.28
C PHE A 27 0.39 0.99 3.02
N ILE A 28 1.18 2.00 2.65
CA ILE A 28 2.03 1.95 1.44
C ILE A 28 3.52 2.03 1.76
N TYR A 29 3.96 3.12 2.38
CA TYR A 29 5.39 3.42 2.48
C TYR A 29 6.14 2.44 3.39
N ASP A 30 5.61 2.16 4.58
CA ASP A 30 6.25 1.22 5.51
C ASP A 30 6.37 -0.18 4.87
N THR A 31 5.32 -0.66 4.21
CA THR A 31 5.37 -1.97 3.51
C THR A 31 6.31 -1.96 2.31
N VAL A 32 6.39 -0.86 1.56
CA VAL A 32 7.36 -0.74 0.46
C VAL A 32 8.79 -0.76 1.00
N TRP A 33 9.05 -0.11 2.13
CA TRP A 33 10.34 -0.17 2.80
C TRP A 33 10.70 -1.60 3.23
N ASP A 34 9.74 -2.32 3.83
CA ASP A 34 9.92 -3.73 4.19
C ASP A 34 10.25 -4.60 2.97
N LEU A 35 9.61 -4.35 1.82
CA LEU A 35 9.88 -5.07 0.57
C LEU A 35 11.29 -4.78 0.02
N ILE A 36 11.79 -3.54 0.17
CA ILE A 36 13.17 -3.20 -0.18
C ILE A 36 14.14 -3.97 0.73
N LYS A 37 13.85 -4.00 2.04
CA LYS A 37 14.67 -4.76 3.01
C LYS A 37 14.66 -6.26 2.75
N LEU A 38 13.50 -6.80 2.36
CA LEU A 38 13.38 -8.19 1.94
C LEU A 38 14.26 -8.46 0.72
N GLU A 39 14.26 -7.58 -0.28
CA GLU A 39 15.09 -7.76 -1.46
C GLU A 39 16.59 -7.62 -1.18
N ASP A 40 16.98 -6.68 -0.29
CA ASP A 40 18.35 -6.56 0.21
C ASP A 40 18.79 -7.92 0.79
N TYR A 41 17.96 -8.53 1.65
CA TYR A 41 18.23 -9.84 2.22
C TYR A 41 18.30 -10.96 1.17
N LEU A 42 17.38 -10.99 0.19
CA LEU A 42 17.41 -11.99 -0.88
C LEU A 42 18.68 -11.88 -1.74
N THR A 43 19.24 -10.68 -1.88
CA THR A 43 20.47 -10.44 -2.67
C THR A 43 21.72 -10.95 -1.96
N GLU A 44 21.71 -11.03 -0.63
CA GLU A 44 22.83 -11.56 0.17
C GLU A 44 22.87 -13.10 0.20
N ARG A 45 21.83 -13.77 -0.28
CA ARG A 45 21.74 -15.23 -0.27
C ARG A 45 22.49 -15.85 -1.43
N GLU A 46 23.47 -16.70 -1.12
CA GLU A 46 24.27 -17.43 -2.11
C GLU A 46 23.45 -18.40 -2.98
N ASP A 47 22.27 -18.83 -2.50
CA ASP A 47 21.38 -19.74 -3.22
C ASP A 47 20.33 -19.05 -4.11
N ILE A 48 20.39 -17.72 -4.24
CA ILE A 48 19.47 -16.92 -5.04
C ILE A 48 20.24 -16.20 -6.16
N ASP A 49 19.75 -16.35 -7.40
CA ASP A 49 20.21 -15.50 -8.51
C ASP A 49 19.53 -14.12 -8.41
N SER A 50 20.26 -13.15 -7.87
CA SER A 50 19.77 -11.78 -7.66
C SER A 50 19.34 -11.08 -8.96
N SER A 51 19.82 -11.54 -10.13
CA SER A 51 19.43 -11.00 -11.43
C SER A 51 18.04 -11.45 -11.91
N ARG A 52 17.34 -12.30 -11.14
CA ARG A 52 16.05 -12.91 -11.49
C ARG A 52 14.95 -12.71 -10.45
N ILE A 53 15.11 -11.76 -9.53
CA ILE A 53 14.10 -11.48 -8.51
C ILE A 53 12.94 -10.72 -9.14
N GLY A 54 11.74 -11.29 -9.06
CA GLY A 54 10.49 -10.65 -9.49
C GLY A 54 9.53 -10.42 -8.32
N ILE A 55 8.56 -9.53 -8.52
CA ILE A 55 7.53 -9.24 -7.51
C ILE A 55 6.12 -9.28 -8.13
N THR A 56 5.17 -9.84 -7.39
CA THR A 56 3.75 -9.89 -7.75
C THR A 56 2.89 -9.59 -6.53
N GLY A 57 1.66 -9.17 -6.75
CA GLY A 57 0.67 -9.01 -5.70
C GLY A 57 -0.70 -8.71 -6.25
N GLU A 58 -1.74 -9.04 -5.49
CA GLU A 58 -3.14 -8.83 -5.86
C GLU A 58 -3.79 -7.78 -4.95
N SER A 59 -4.64 -6.93 -5.53
CA SER A 59 -5.35 -5.88 -4.80
C SER A 59 -4.38 -4.91 -4.09
N LEU A 60 -4.41 -4.82 -2.76
CA LEU A 60 -3.44 -4.03 -1.98
C LEU A 60 -2.00 -4.52 -2.22
N GLY A 61 -1.78 -5.83 -2.32
CA GLY A 61 -0.46 -6.37 -2.66
C GLY A 61 0.00 -5.95 -4.05
N GLY A 62 -0.93 -5.72 -4.99
CA GLY A 62 -0.62 -5.18 -6.31
C GLY A 62 -0.15 -3.73 -6.25
N MET A 63 -0.70 -2.91 -5.33
CA MET A 63 -0.19 -1.57 -5.05
C MET A 63 1.23 -1.65 -4.48
N HIS A 64 1.46 -2.54 -3.51
CA HIS A 64 2.79 -2.74 -2.93
C HIS A 64 3.82 -3.15 -3.97
N ALA A 65 3.50 -4.12 -4.84
CA ALA A 65 4.38 -4.53 -5.93
C ALA A 65 4.70 -3.37 -6.89
N TRP A 66 3.70 -2.55 -7.23
CA TRP A 66 3.90 -1.39 -8.09
C TRP A 66 4.78 -0.31 -7.45
N PHE A 67 4.52 0.07 -6.20
CA PHE A 67 5.30 1.09 -5.50
C PHE A 67 6.71 0.62 -5.14
N ALA A 68 6.88 -0.67 -4.79
CA ALA A 68 8.20 -1.25 -4.56
C ALA A 68 9.06 -1.21 -5.83
N ALA A 69 8.47 -1.55 -6.98
CA ALA A 69 9.15 -1.43 -8.27
C ALA A 69 9.49 0.00 -8.67
N PHE A 70 8.63 0.96 -8.32
CA PHE A 70 8.91 2.38 -8.54
C PHE A 70 10.08 2.87 -7.66
N ALA A 71 10.12 2.46 -6.39
CA ALA A 71 11.14 2.87 -5.44
C ALA A 71 12.48 2.13 -5.61
N ASN A 72 12.45 0.88 -6.10
CA ASN A 72 13.62 0.03 -6.26
C ASN A 72 13.62 -0.69 -7.61
N THR A 73 14.50 -0.27 -8.50
CA THR A 73 14.53 -0.72 -9.90
C THR A 73 15.28 -2.04 -10.13
N ARG A 74 15.55 -2.79 -9.06
CA ARG A 74 16.31 -4.05 -9.10
C ARG A 74 15.44 -5.28 -9.40
N TYR A 75 14.12 -5.17 -9.23
CA TYR A 75 13.20 -6.23 -9.67
C TYR A 75 13.29 -6.44 -11.19
N SER A 76 13.54 -7.67 -11.62
CA SER A 76 13.63 -8.04 -13.03
C SER A 76 12.27 -8.07 -13.72
N ILE A 77 11.20 -8.35 -12.96
CA ILE A 77 9.83 -8.37 -13.44
C ILE A 77 8.86 -7.97 -12.32
N VAL A 78 7.79 -7.27 -12.70
CA VAL A 78 6.78 -6.73 -11.78
C VAL A 78 5.41 -7.07 -12.34
N VAL A 79 4.59 -7.78 -11.56
CA VAL A 79 3.25 -8.23 -11.98
C VAL A 79 2.20 -7.74 -10.96
N PRO A 80 1.74 -6.48 -11.07
CA PRO A 80 0.69 -5.96 -10.18
C PRO A 80 -0.68 -6.40 -10.70
N ILE A 81 -1.43 -7.15 -9.91
CA ILE A 81 -2.75 -7.66 -10.27
C ILE A 81 -3.80 -6.79 -9.58
N ILE A 82 -4.68 -6.14 -10.36
CA ILE A 82 -5.77 -5.26 -9.90
C ILE A 82 -5.37 -4.20 -8.84
N GLY A 83 -4.09 -3.82 -8.78
CA GLY A 83 -3.55 -2.91 -7.78
C GLY A 83 -3.32 -1.48 -8.25
N VAL A 84 -3.20 -1.25 -9.57
CA VAL A 84 -2.91 0.08 -10.11
C VAL A 84 -4.21 0.80 -10.49
N GLN A 85 -4.34 2.06 -10.07
CA GLN A 85 -5.54 2.87 -10.32
C GLN A 85 -5.16 4.25 -10.86
N GLY A 86 -5.92 4.73 -11.85
CA GLY A 86 -5.81 6.09 -12.35
C GLY A 86 -6.56 7.07 -11.45
N PHE A 87 -5.93 7.54 -10.36
CA PHE A 87 -6.57 8.45 -9.40
C PHE A 87 -7.09 9.74 -10.05
N ARG A 88 -6.31 10.34 -10.95
CA ARG A 88 -6.74 11.52 -11.70
C ARG A 88 -8.02 11.26 -12.50
N TRP A 89 -8.07 10.16 -13.24
CA TRP A 89 -9.26 9.77 -14.01
C TRP A 89 -10.45 9.55 -13.08
N ALA A 90 -10.24 8.88 -11.93
CA ALA A 90 -11.29 8.62 -10.95
C ALA A 90 -11.87 9.92 -10.35
N ILE A 91 -11.04 10.93 -10.11
CA ILE A 91 -11.50 12.25 -9.66
C ILE A 91 -12.27 12.96 -10.78
N GLU A 92 -11.71 13.02 -11.99
CA GLU A 92 -12.31 13.70 -13.15
C GLU A 92 -13.67 13.13 -13.56
N HIS A 93 -13.96 11.86 -13.23
CA HIS A 93 -15.18 11.16 -13.62
C HIS A 93 -16.09 10.78 -12.45
N ASP A 94 -15.81 11.28 -11.24
CA ASP A 94 -16.57 10.95 -10.03
C ASP A 94 -16.66 9.44 -9.76
N ARG A 95 -15.51 8.74 -9.89
CA ARG A 95 -15.35 7.29 -9.68
C ARG A 95 -14.35 6.94 -8.57
N TRP A 96 -14.18 7.83 -7.60
CA TRP A 96 -13.23 7.71 -6.48
C TRP A 96 -13.80 7.00 -5.24
N GLN A 97 -15.12 6.83 -5.17
CA GLN A 97 -15.85 6.42 -3.97
C GLN A 97 -15.37 5.07 -3.44
N ALA A 98 -15.24 4.05 -4.31
CA ALA A 98 -14.75 2.73 -3.92
C ALA A 98 -13.36 2.75 -3.27
N ARG A 99 -12.50 3.71 -3.64
CA ARG A 99 -11.19 3.88 -3.00
C ARG A 99 -11.33 4.51 -1.62
N VAL A 100 -12.10 5.58 -1.50
CA VAL A 100 -12.35 6.25 -0.20
C VAL A 100 -13.02 5.28 0.76
N ASP A 101 -14.03 4.54 0.31
CA ASP A 101 -14.77 3.58 1.11
C ASP A 101 -13.89 2.45 1.66
N SER A 102 -12.75 2.14 1.02
CA SER A 102 -11.82 1.10 1.49
C SER A 102 -11.03 1.49 2.76
N ILE A 103 -10.94 2.79 3.07
CA ILE A 103 -10.28 3.36 4.25
C ILE A 103 -11.10 4.53 4.81
N LYS A 104 -12.43 4.38 4.78
CA LYS A 104 -13.40 5.46 5.02
C LYS A 104 -13.16 6.23 6.31
N ASP A 105 -12.88 5.50 7.39
CA ASP A 105 -12.70 6.07 8.73
C ASP A 105 -11.54 7.09 8.77
N VAL A 106 -10.49 6.90 7.97
CA VAL A 106 -9.37 7.85 7.86
C VAL A 106 -9.84 9.17 7.25
N PHE A 107 -10.69 9.10 6.22
CA PHE A 107 -11.26 10.28 5.56
C PHE A 107 -12.30 10.98 6.45
N GLU A 108 -13.12 10.23 7.17
CA GLU A 108 -14.07 10.81 8.14
C GLU A 108 -13.33 11.57 9.25
N GLU A 109 -12.24 11.01 9.78
CA GLU A 109 -11.38 11.69 10.74
C GLU A 109 -10.74 12.96 10.14
N ALA A 110 -10.20 12.86 8.93
CA ALA A 110 -9.58 14.00 8.24
C ALA A 110 -10.56 15.16 7.98
N CYS A 111 -11.85 14.88 7.80
CA CYS A 111 -12.91 15.89 7.63
C CYS A 111 -13.43 16.48 8.95
N SER A 112 -13.01 15.96 10.11
CA SER A 112 -13.48 16.41 11.43
C SER A 112 -12.71 17.60 12.00
N ILE A 113 -11.68 18.07 11.28
CA ILE A 113 -10.75 19.15 11.63
C ILE A 113 -11.12 20.42 10.88
#